data_AF-D1YXR7-F1
#
_entry.id   AF-D1YXR7-F1
#
_cell.length_a   1.000
_cell.length_b   1.000
_cell.length_c   1.000
_cell.angle_alpha   90.00
_cell.angle_beta   90.00
_cell.angle_gamma   90.00
#
_symmetry.space_group_name_H-M   'P 1'
#
loop_
_entity.id
_entity.type
_entity.pdbx_description
1 polymer ?
#
loop_
_entity_poly.entity_id
_entity_poly.type
_entity_poly.pdbx_seq_one_letter_code
_entity_poly.pdbx_strand_id
1 'polypeptide(L)'
;MTAMVNAHYTKDLQELFVKAPALKDRIEYTLWFFPEVINIKFGRASRSAYYDGGTGTVRLTKISSNYVIGHEITHFLQDEAHFNGKTLPKGERQCDLFLFARSPALVADFWKAGDNSYIGWALDIGGLRSVYSREEGQAMIFEVCREAVARYNRGPCHYVSWAEKRINENIAGRLKDRGL
;
A
#
# COMPACT_ATOMS: atom_id res chain seq x y z
N MET A 1 20.73 -4.80 14.63
CA MET A 1 20.79 -5.67 13.44
C MET A 1 19.36 -5.90 13.00
N THR A 2 18.95 -5.36 11.86
CA THR A 2 17.63 -5.66 11.27
C THR A 2 17.65 -7.13 10.87
N ALA A 3 16.69 -7.93 11.34
CA ALA A 3 16.56 -9.30 10.86
C ALA A 3 16.41 -9.27 9.34
N MET A 4 17.20 -10.07 8.63
CA MET A 4 17.10 -10.16 7.17
C MET A 4 15.79 -10.86 6.82
N VAL A 5 14.97 -10.25 5.95
CA VAL A 5 13.70 -10.82 5.52
C VAL A 5 13.96 -12.08 4.68
N ASN A 6 13.36 -13.20 5.05
CA ASN A 6 13.37 -14.44 4.29
C ASN A 6 12.19 -14.45 3.31
N ALA A 7 12.44 -13.95 2.09
CA ALA A 7 11.47 -13.99 1.01
C ALA A 7 11.59 -15.32 0.24
N HIS A 8 10.51 -16.11 0.23
CA HIS A 8 10.41 -17.36 -0.52
C HIS A 8 9.67 -17.16 -1.84
N TYR A 9 10.33 -17.38 -2.97
CA TYR A 9 9.73 -17.23 -4.30
C TYR A 9 9.34 -18.60 -4.89
N THR A 10 8.10 -18.78 -5.31
CA THR A 10 7.69 -19.99 -6.04
C THR A 10 8.38 -20.09 -7.41
N LYS A 11 8.53 -21.32 -7.94
CA LYS A 11 9.25 -21.58 -9.19
C LYS A 11 8.74 -20.74 -10.37
N ASP A 12 7.42 -20.66 -10.53
CA ASP A 12 6.75 -19.90 -11.59
C ASP A 12 6.95 -18.37 -11.48
N LEU A 13 7.18 -17.85 -10.27
CA LEU A 13 7.57 -16.45 -10.06
C LEU A 13 9.05 -16.24 -10.39
N GLN A 14 9.92 -17.18 -10.04
CA GLN A 14 11.34 -17.14 -10.44
C GLN A 14 11.49 -17.15 -11.97
N GLU A 15 10.70 -17.96 -12.68
CA GLU A 15 10.62 -17.94 -14.14
C GLU A 15 10.11 -16.60 -14.69
N LEU A 16 9.22 -15.92 -13.96
CA LEU A 16 8.75 -14.59 -14.33
C LEU A 16 9.85 -13.53 -14.18
N PHE A 17 10.72 -13.63 -13.17
CA PHE A 17 11.83 -12.70 -12.98
C PHE A 17 12.78 -12.68 -14.19
N VAL A 18 12.98 -13.81 -14.88
CA VAL A 18 13.77 -13.83 -16.12
C VAL A 18 13.17 -12.93 -17.21
N LYS A 19 11.84 -12.83 -17.26
CA LYS A 19 11.12 -12.02 -18.27
C LYS A 19 10.83 -10.59 -17.81
N ALA A 20 10.85 -10.36 -16.50
CA ALA A 20 10.53 -9.10 -15.86
C ALA A 20 11.45 -8.86 -14.64
N PRO A 21 12.76 -8.65 -14.85
CA PRO A 21 13.74 -8.61 -13.78
C PRO A 21 13.46 -7.51 -12.75
N ALA A 22 12.97 -6.36 -13.21
CA ALA A 22 12.60 -5.24 -12.35
C ALA A 22 11.47 -5.57 -11.34
N LEU A 23 10.71 -6.66 -11.51
CA LEU A 23 9.73 -7.08 -10.51
C LEU A 23 10.41 -7.51 -9.21
N LYS A 24 11.54 -8.23 -9.30
CA LYS A 24 12.28 -8.66 -8.11
C LYS A 24 12.78 -7.45 -7.32
N ASP A 25 13.38 -6.49 -8.00
CA ASP A 25 13.87 -5.25 -7.38
C ASP A 25 12.74 -4.46 -6.72
N ARG A 26 11.54 -4.42 -7.34
CA ARG A 26 10.35 -3.80 -6.73
C ARG A 26 9.87 -4.53 -5.47
N ILE A 27 9.90 -5.86 -5.45
CA ILE A 27 9.55 -6.64 -4.25
C ILE A 27 10.54 -6.33 -3.13
N GLU A 28 11.84 -6.40 -3.41
CA GLU A 28 12.90 -6.15 -2.43
C GLU A 28 12.85 -4.71 -1.90
N TYR A 29 12.67 -3.73 -2.79
CA TYR A 29 12.46 -2.33 -2.40
C TYR A 29 11.22 -2.16 -1.51
N THR A 30 10.11 -2.80 -1.85
CA THR A 30 8.86 -2.69 -1.08
C THR A 30 9.01 -3.31 0.30
N LEU A 31 9.66 -4.47 0.42
CA LEU A 31 9.91 -5.15 1.70
C LEU A 31 10.72 -4.32 2.71
N TRP A 32 11.53 -3.38 2.24
CA TRP A 32 12.28 -2.46 3.12
C TRP A 32 11.37 -1.65 4.06
N PHE A 33 10.11 -1.42 3.66
CA PHE A 33 9.11 -0.70 4.46
C PHE A 33 8.29 -1.61 5.41
N PHE A 34 8.59 -2.91 5.43
CA PHE A 34 7.90 -3.91 6.26
C PHE A 34 8.89 -4.64 7.19
N PRO A 35 9.55 -3.93 8.12
CA PRO A 35 10.58 -4.50 8.98
C PRO A 35 10.06 -5.60 9.93
N GLU A 36 8.75 -5.67 10.16
CA GLU A 36 8.12 -6.73 10.95
C GLU A 36 7.96 -8.06 10.19
N VAL A 37 8.11 -8.06 8.87
CA VAL A 37 7.97 -9.26 8.04
C VAL A 37 9.29 -10.03 8.05
N ILE A 38 9.35 -11.11 8.81
CA ILE A 38 10.54 -11.98 8.88
C ILE A 38 10.51 -13.04 7.78
N ASN A 39 9.36 -13.68 7.55
CA ASN A 39 9.18 -14.71 6.52
C ASN A 39 7.94 -14.38 5.69
N ILE A 40 8.06 -14.46 4.38
CA ILE A 40 6.94 -14.21 3.46
C ILE A 40 7.11 -15.01 2.18
N LYS A 41 5.99 -15.48 1.63
CA LYS A 41 5.97 -16.24 0.39
C LYS A 41 5.38 -15.40 -0.74
N PHE A 42 6.08 -15.38 -1.86
CA PHE A 42 5.64 -14.73 -3.09
C PHE A 42 5.44 -15.77 -4.19
N GLY A 43 4.38 -15.59 -4.98
CA GLY A 43 4.15 -16.39 -6.16
C GLY A 43 3.61 -15.59 -7.33
N ARG A 44 3.43 -16.27 -8.47
CA ARG A 44 2.92 -15.62 -9.68
C ARG A 44 1.39 -15.65 -9.70
N ALA A 45 0.80 -14.57 -10.20
CA ALA A 45 -0.57 -14.47 -10.65
C ALA A 45 -0.64 -14.30 -12.18
N SER A 46 -1.73 -14.75 -12.78
CA SER A 46 -1.94 -14.68 -14.23
C SER A 46 -2.65 -13.40 -14.69
N ARG A 47 -3.53 -12.82 -13.87
CA ARG A 47 -4.39 -11.68 -14.24
C ARG A 47 -4.15 -10.44 -13.38
N SER A 48 -4.42 -10.54 -12.08
CA SER A 48 -4.26 -9.46 -11.10
C SER A 48 -3.46 -9.96 -9.91
N ALA A 49 -2.79 -9.05 -9.20
CA ALA A 49 -2.19 -9.38 -7.92
C ALA A 49 -3.30 -9.67 -6.89
N TYR A 50 -2.98 -10.52 -5.91
CA TYR A 50 -3.85 -10.84 -4.77
C TYR A 50 -3.07 -11.55 -3.68
N TYR A 51 -3.57 -11.53 -2.46
CA TYR A 51 -3.12 -12.37 -1.37
C TYR A 51 -3.92 -13.68 -1.30
N ASP A 52 -3.22 -14.81 -1.34
CA ASP A 52 -3.79 -16.14 -1.20
C ASP A 52 -3.74 -16.59 0.26
N GLY A 53 -4.79 -16.28 1.02
CA GLY A 53 -4.93 -16.67 2.42
C GLY A 53 -5.07 -18.18 2.66
N GLY A 54 -5.25 -19.00 1.62
CA GLY A 54 -5.20 -20.46 1.75
C GLY A 54 -3.77 -20.99 1.87
N THR A 55 -2.79 -20.24 1.37
CA THR A 55 -1.37 -20.67 1.33
C THR A 55 -0.39 -19.66 1.90
N GLY A 56 -0.88 -18.54 2.44
CA GLY A 56 -0.07 -17.43 2.93
C GLY A 56 0.80 -16.78 1.85
N THR A 57 0.37 -16.81 0.58
CA THR A 57 1.22 -16.39 -0.56
C THR A 57 0.75 -15.06 -1.15
N VAL A 58 1.65 -14.07 -1.24
CA VAL A 58 1.43 -12.85 -2.03
C VAL A 58 1.63 -13.16 -3.52
N ARG A 59 0.57 -13.08 -4.33
CA ARG A 59 0.57 -13.44 -5.74
C ARG A 59 0.68 -12.18 -6.60
N LEU A 60 1.70 -12.11 -7.45
CA LEU A 60 2.06 -10.91 -8.21
C LEU A 60 2.07 -11.13 -9.72
N THR A 61 1.86 -10.06 -10.47
CA THR A 61 1.99 -10.06 -11.93
C THR A 61 3.25 -9.28 -12.36
N LYS A 62 3.61 -9.36 -13.64
CA LYS A 62 4.78 -8.62 -14.17
C LYS A 62 4.68 -7.10 -14.00
N ILE A 63 3.45 -6.56 -13.94
CA ILE A 63 3.17 -5.12 -13.86
C ILE A 63 2.87 -4.63 -12.45
N SER A 64 2.95 -5.50 -11.43
CA SER A 64 2.70 -5.09 -10.04
C SER A 64 3.62 -3.93 -9.65
N SER A 65 3.02 -2.81 -9.29
CA SER A 65 3.67 -1.59 -8.78
C SER A 65 4.07 -1.78 -7.31
N ASN A 66 4.89 -0.87 -6.77
CA ASN A 66 5.26 -0.92 -5.34
C ASN A 66 4.03 -0.79 -4.43
N TYR A 67 3.06 0.04 -4.83
CA TYR A 67 1.76 0.14 -4.17
C TYR A 67 1.04 -1.22 -4.15
N VAL A 68 0.84 -1.85 -5.32
CA VAL A 68 0.15 -3.14 -5.40
C VAL A 68 0.88 -4.21 -4.57
N ILE A 69 2.20 -4.31 -4.68
CA ILE A 69 2.98 -5.26 -3.89
C ILE A 69 2.78 -5.01 -2.38
N GLY A 70 2.89 -3.75 -1.95
CA GLY A 70 2.71 -3.37 -0.55
C GLY A 70 1.28 -3.60 -0.04
N HIS A 71 0.27 -3.43 -0.90
CA HIS A 71 -1.12 -3.69 -0.57
C HIS A 71 -1.32 -5.17 -0.25
N GLU A 72 -0.81 -6.08 -1.10
CA GLU A 72 -0.90 -7.51 -0.85
C GLU A 72 -0.07 -7.98 0.34
N ILE A 73 1.08 -7.36 0.61
CA ILE A 73 1.83 -7.63 1.85
C ILE A 73 1.01 -7.19 3.08
N THR A 74 0.22 -6.13 2.96
CA THR A 74 -0.63 -5.66 4.06
C THR A 74 -1.77 -6.66 4.34
N HIS A 75 -2.31 -7.34 3.33
CA HIS A 75 -3.20 -8.50 3.54
C HIS A 75 -2.52 -9.64 4.29
N PHE A 76 -1.26 -9.96 3.96
CA PHE A 76 -0.48 -10.94 4.74
C PHE A 76 -0.39 -10.53 6.22
N LEU A 77 -0.19 -9.24 6.52
CA LEU A 77 -0.17 -8.74 7.91
C LEU A 77 -1.54 -8.75 8.61
N GLN A 78 -2.64 -8.91 7.87
CA GLN A 78 -3.99 -9.08 8.43
C GLN A 78 -4.32 -10.56 8.72
N ASP A 79 -3.50 -11.50 8.23
CA ASP A 79 -3.77 -12.93 8.30
C ASP A 79 -3.11 -13.59 9.54
N GLU A 80 -3.92 -13.78 10.57
CA GLU A 80 -3.54 -14.45 11.83
C GLU A 80 -3.06 -15.90 11.63
N ALA A 81 -3.44 -16.58 10.54
CA ALA A 81 -3.03 -17.95 10.29
C ALA A 81 -1.59 -18.06 9.76
N HIS A 82 -1.09 -17.01 9.08
CA HIS A 82 0.19 -17.05 8.38
C HIS A 82 1.20 -16.02 8.92
N PHE A 83 0.75 -14.92 9.51
CA PHE A 83 1.61 -13.89 10.07
C PHE A 83 1.80 -14.06 11.59
N ASN A 84 3.02 -14.44 11.98
CA ASN A 84 3.41 -14.57 13.38
C ASN A 84 3.83 -13.21 13.97
N GLY A 85 2.86 -12.29 14.09
CA GLY A 85 3.07 -10.96 14.65
C GLY A 85 1.77 -10.28 15.06
N LYS A 86 1.87 -9.02 15.49
CA LYS A 86 0.68 -8.21 15.78
C LYS A 86 -0.03 -7.89 14.46
N THR A 87 -1.22 -8.45 14.27
CA THR A 87 -1.99 -8.25 13.03
C THR A 87 -2.53 -6.84 12.88
N LEU A 88 -2.76 -6.46 11.63
CA LEU A 88 -3.43 -5.23 11.24
C LEU A 88 -4.95 -5.43 11.16
N PRO A 89 -5.75 -4.34 11.32
CA PRO A 89 -7.20 -4.44 11.14
C PRO A 89 -7.53 -4.85 9.70
N LYS A 90 -8.50 -5.77 9.56
CA LYS A 90 -8.93 -6.33 8.27
C LYS A 90 -9.67 -5.32 7.40
N GLY A 91 -9.50 -5.43 6.09
CA GLY A 91 -10.24 -4.71 5.06
C GLY A 91 -9.36 -3.96 4.06
N GLU A 92 -9.85 -3.79 2.83
CA GLU A 92 -9.11 -3.20 1.70
C GLU A 92 -8.70 -1.74 1.95
N ARG A 93 -9.61 -0.94 2.52
CA ARG A 93 -9.30 0.46 2.89
C ARG A 93 -8.27 0.55 4.00
N GLN A 94 -8.28 -0.42 4.92
CA GLN A 94 -7.28 -0.54 5.96
C GLN A 94 -5.93 -0.94 5.37
N CYS A 95 -5.89 -1.81 4.35
CA CYS A 95 -4.66 -2.12 3.62
C CYS A 95 -4.02 -0.86 3.06
N ASP A 96 -4.78 -0.05 2.32
CA ASP A 96 -4.29 1.22 1.80
C ASP A 96 -3.82 2.17 2.89
N LEU A 97 -4.62 2.35 3.95
CA LEU A 97 -4.31 3.28 5.02
C LEU A 97 -2.98 2.93 5.70
N PHE A 98 -2.82 1.67 6.09
CA PHE A 98 -1.63 1.21 6.81
C PHE A 98 -0.42 1.12 5.88
N LEU A 99 -0.61 0.84 4.59
CA LEU A 99 0.43 0.92 3.59
C LEU A 99 0.93 2.36 3.42
N PHE A 100 0.01 3.29 3.18
CA PHE A 100 0.32 4.70 2.94
C PHE A 100 0.95 5.35 4.15
N ALA A 101 0.66 4.89 5.36
CA ALA A 101 1.29 5.36 6.60
C ALA A 101 2.78 4.96 6.74
N ARG A 102 3.30 4.06 5.89
CA ARG A 102 4.70 3.62 5.96
C ARG A 102 5.66 4.54 5.22
N SER A 103 5.26 5.05 4.06
CA SER A 103 6.12 5.90 3.23
C SER A 103 5.33 6.59 2.11
N PRO A 104 5.66 7.84 1.74
CA PRO A 104 5.13 8.48 0.54
C PRO A 104 5.37 7.66 -0.74
N ALA A 105 6.47 6.89 -0.79
CA ALA A 105 6.84 6.07 -1.94
C ALA A 105 5.89 4.88 -2.18
N LEU A 106 5.05 4.54 -1.20
CA LEU A 106 4.07 3.45 -1.28
C LEU A 106 2.64 3.96 -1.51
N VAL A 107 2.44 5.28 -1.52
CA VAL A 107 1.15 5.88 -1.90
C VAL A 107 0.88 5.60 -3.37
N ALA A 108 -0.32 5.09 -3.67
CA ALA A 108 -0.76 4.80 -5.03
C ALA A 108 -0.51 5.99 -5.98
N ASP A 109 -0.08 5.70 -7.21
CA ASP A 109 0.20 6.75 -8.19
C ASP A 109 -1.11 7.27 -8.79
N PHE A 110 -1.69 8.29 -8.17
CA PHE A 110 -2.92 8.93 -8.65
C PHE A 110 -2.73 9.81 -9.89
N TRP A 111 -1.49 10.09 -10.31
CA TRP A 111 -1.18 10.95 -11.46
C TRP A 111 -0.98 10.15 -12.75
N LYS A 112 -0.74 8.85 -12.67
CA LYS A 112 -0.68 7.94 -13.81
C LYS A 112 -1.86 6.98 -13.79
N ALA A 113 -2.32 6.58 -14.98
CA ALA A 113 -3.29 5.49 -15.09
C ALA A 113 -2.61 4.17 -14.72
N GLY A 114 -3.11 3.45 -13.71
CA GLY A 114 -2.64 2.09 -13.43
C GLY A 114 -3.00 1.53 -12.06
N ASP A 115 -2.95 2.36 -11.02
CA ASP A 115 -3.24 1.90 -9.65
C ASP A 115 -4.65 2.32 -9.22
N ASN A 116 -5.43 1.38 -8.69
CA ASN A 116 -6.71 1.65 -8.06
C ASN A 116 -6.56 1.46 -6.55
N SER A 117 -6.65 2.56 -5.80
CA SER A 117 -6.70 2.56 -4.34
C SER A 117 -8.14 2.63 -3.86
N TYR A 118 -8.47 1.78 -2.90
CA TYR A 118 -9.76 1.75 -2.21
C TYR A 118 -9.98 2.99 -1.35
N ILE A 119 -8.93 3.52 -0.71
CA ILE A 119 -9.01 4.87 -0.12
C ILE A 119 -9.21 5.91 -1.22
N GLY A 120 -8.49 5.76 -2.34
CA GLY A 120 -8.59 6.64 -3.50
C GLY A 120 -10.01 6.82 -4.05
N TRP A 121 -10.89 5.82 -3.92
CA TRP A 121 -12.30 5.92 -4.35
C TRP A 121 -13.12 6.94 -3.56
N ALA A 122 -12.71 7.28 -2.34
CA ALA A 122 -13.36 8.30 -1.52
C ALA A 122 -12.75 9.70 -1.72
N LEU A 123 -11.70 9.83 -2.53
CA LEU A 123 -10.95 11.08 -2.70
C LEU A 123 -11.35 11.83 -3.96
N ASP A 124 -11.29 13.16 -3.90
CA ASP A 124 -11.35 14.00 -5.09
C ASP A 124 -10.02 13.94 -5.85
N ILE A 125 -9.83 12.87 -6.63
CA ILE A 125 -8.62 12.64 -7.43
C ILE A 125 -8.46 13.70 -8.54
N GLY A 126 -9.55 14.32 -8.99
CA GLY A 126 -9.50 15.45 -9.93
C GLY A 126 -8.87 16.68 -9.28
N GLY A 127 -9.43 17.09 -8.13
CA GLY A 127 -8.90 18.17 -7.30
C GLY A 127 -7.44 17.93 -6.89
N LEU A 128 -7.12 16.73 -6.37
CA LEU A 128 -5.77 16.33 -5.98
C LEU A 128 -4.76 16.60 -7.09
N ARG A 129 -5.03 16.10 -8.31
CA ARG A 129 -4.13 16.26 -9.46
C ARG A 129 -3.99 17.71 -9.92
N SER A 130 -5.00 18.54 -9.71
CA SER A 130 -5.00 19.94 -10.12
C SER A 130 -4.20 20.85 -9.17
N VAL A 131 -4.17 20.53 -7.87
CA VAL A 131 -3.61 21.41 -6.82
C VAL A 131 -2.31 20.93 -6.18
N TYR A 132 -1.93 19.67 -6.41
CA TYR A 132 -0.68 19.10 -5.92
C TYR A 132 0.19 18.57 -7.06
N SER A 133 1.51 18.76 -6.94
CA SER A 133 2.45 17.90 -7.66
C SER A 133 2.31 16.47 -7.13
N ARG A 134 2.82 15.50 -7.89
CA ARG A 134 2.82 14.10 -7.48
C ARG A 134 3.49 13.91 -6.11
N GLU A 135 4.70 14.44 -5.96
CA GLU A 135 5.51 14.27 -4.76
C GLU A 135 4.84 14.93 -3.55
N GLU A 136 4.30 16.14 -3.71
CA GLU A 136 3.59 16.84 -2.64
C GLU A 136 2.31 16.11 -2.23
N GLY A 137 1.54 15.63 -3.20
CA GLY A 137 0.29 14.93 -2.93
C GLY A 137 0.52 13.57 -2.26
N GLN A 138 1.54 12.81 -2.68
CA GLN A 138 1.94 11.57 -2.01
C GLN A 138 2.42 11.84 -0.58
N ALA A 139 3.21 12.90 -0.35
CA ALA A 139 3.65 13.28 0.99
C ALA A 139 2.46 13.68 1.89
N MET A 140 1.50 14.45 1.36
CA MET A 140 0.30 14.84 2.10
C MET A 140 -0.55 13.62 2.50
N ILE A 141 -0.79 12.68 1.58
CA ILE A 141 -1.54 11.46 1.87
C ILE A 141 -0.81 10.60 2.92
N PHE A 142 0.50 10.43 2.79
CA PHE A 142 1.33 9.74 3.78
C PHE A 142 1.15 10.33 5.18
N GLU A 143 1.28 11.65 5.34
CA GLU A 143 1.16 12.29 6.65
C GLU A 143 -0.24 12.11 7.27
N VAL A 144 -1.29 12.23 6.47
CA VAL A 144 -2.66 12.01 6.95
C VAL A 144 -2.86 10.54 7.35
N CYS A 145 -2.42 9.59 6.55
CA CYS A 145 -2.52 8.16 6.88
C CYS A 145 -1.69 7.81 8.13
N ARG A 146 -0.50 8.38 8.28
CA ARG A 146 0.34 8.22 9.47
C ARG A 146 -0.36 8.73 10.74
N GLU A 147 -1.02 9.89 10.68
CA GLU A 147 -1.83 10.39 11.79
C GLU A 147 -3.03 9.48 12.07
N ALA A 148 -3.68 8.97 11.02
CA ALA A 148 -4.82 8.06 11.17
C ALA A 148 -4.42 6.74 11.86
N VAL A 149 -3.25 6.17 11.55
CA VAL A 149 -2.70 5.01 12.28
C VAL A 149 -2.41 5.36 13.74
N ALA A 150 -1.85 6.54 14.02
CA ALA A 150 -1.64 6.99 15.39
C ALA A 150 -2.96 7.15 16.16
N ARG A 151 -4.03 7.61 15.51
CA ARG A 151 -5.39 7.66 16.07
C ARG A 151 -5.93 6.27 16.36
N TYR A 152 -5.82 5.33 15.41
CA TYR A 152 -6.20 3.94 15.62
C TYR A 152 -5.54 3.33 16.86
N ASN A 153 -4.23 3.57 17.05
CA ASN A 153 -3.48 3.07 18.20
C ASN A 153 -3.94 3.66 19.55
N ARG A 154 -4.59 4.83 19.55
CA ARG A 154 -5.18 5.46 20.76
C ARG A 154 -6.64 5.05 20.97
N GLY A 155 -7.34 4.68 19.90
CA GLY A 155 -8.73 4.24 19.91
C GLY A 155 -9.20 3.92 18.49
N PRO A 156 -9.67 2.70 18.18
CA PRO A 156 -9.83 2.20 16.82
C PRO A 156 -11.07 2.74 16.06
N CYS A 157 -11.61 3.90 16.44
CA CYS A 157 -12.87 4.39 15.91
C CYS A 157 -12.68 5.47 14.83
N HIS A 158 -13.42 5.35 13.72
CA HIS A 158 -13.53 6.33 12.63
C HIS A 158 -12.21 6.81 11.96
N TYR A 159 -11.07 6.17 12.21
CA TYR A 159 -9.76 6.63 11.71
C TYR A 159 -9.66 6.62 10.17
N VAL A 160 -10.28 5.65 9.49
CA VAL A 160 -10.35 5.61 8.02
C VAL A 160 -11.14 6.80 7.47
N SER A 161 -12.38 6.98 7.93
CA SER A 161 -13.24 8.08 7.50
C SER A 161 -12.66 9.45 7.86
N TRP A 162 -11.95 9.54 8.98
CA TRP A 162 -11.20 10.74 9.34
C TRP A 162 -10.09 11.04 8.32
N ALA A 163 -9.32 10.03 7.89
CA ALA A 163 -8.26 10.19 6.90
C ALA A 163 -8.83 10.62 5.54
N GLU A 164 -9.86 9.92 5.05
CA GLU A 164 -10.58 10.24 3.81
C GLU A 164 -11.07 11.71 3.84
N LYS A 165 -11.73 12.11 4.93
CA LYS A 165 -12.21 13.48 5.12
C LYS A 165 -11.07 14.49 5.12
N ARG A 166 -10.00 14.24 5.88
CA ARG A 166 -8.88 15.19 6.02
C ARG A 166 -8.12 15.38 4.69
N ILE A 167 -7.94 14.33 3.91
CA ILE A 167 -7.33 14.43 2.58
C ILE A 167 -8.17 15.35 1.68
N ASN A 168 -9.49 15.15 1.65
CA ASN A 168 -10.40 16.00 0.86
C ASN A 168 -10.46 17.44 1.38
N GLU A 169 -10.42 17.67 2.71
CA GLU A 169 -10.33 19.01 3.29
C GLU A 169 -9.06 19.75 2.81
N ASN A 170 -7.91 19.05 2.75
CA ASN A 170 -6.66 19.64 2.25
C ASN A 170 -6.75 20.00 0.76
N ILE A 171 -7.35 19.13 -0.05
CA ILE A 171 -7.61 19.37 -1.48
C ILE A 171 -8.51 20.59 -1.65
N ALA A 172 -9.66 20.62 -0.97
CA ALA A 172 -10.62 21.71 -1.03
C ALA A 172 -10.04 23.05 -0.55
N GLY A 173 -9.20 23.03 0.50
CA GLY A 173 -8.49 24.21 0.97
C GLY A 173 -7.60 24.82 -0.12
N ARG A 174 -6.79 24.01 -0.79
CA ARG A 174 -5.93 24.49 -1.89
C ARG A 174 -6.70 24.92 -3.13
N LEU A 175 -7.81 24.27 -3.46
CA LEU A 175 -8.69 24.71 -4.55
C LEU A 175 -9.20 26.13 -4.28
N LYS A 176 -9.73 26.36 -3.07
CA LYS A 176 -10.18 27.67 -2.62
C LYS A 176 -9.10 28.73 -2.69
N ASP A 177 -7.87 28.41 -2.24
CA ASP A 177 -6.73 29.34 -2.28
C ASP A 177 -6.32 29.74 -3.71
N ARG A 178 -6.65 28.90 -4.70
CA ARG A 178 -6.43 29.17 -6.14
C ARG A 178 -7.62 29.81 -6.84
N GLY A 179 -8.73 30.03 -6.13
CA GLY A 179 -9.98 30.55 -6.71
C GLY A 179 -10.69 29.55 -7.64
N LEU A 180 -10.49 28.24 -7.40
CA LEU A 180 -11.11 27.14 -8.13
C LEU A 180 -12.19 26.45 -7.30
#